data_AF-A0A7X0SNU8-F1
#
_entry.id   AF-A0A7X0SNU8-F1
#
_cell.length_a   1.000
_cell.length_b   1.000
_cell.length_c   1.000
_cell.angle_alpha   90.00
_cell.angle_beta   90.00
_cell.angle_gamma   90.00
#
_symmetry.space_group_name_H-M   'P 1'
#
loop_
_entity.id
_entity.type
_entity.pdbx_description
1 polymer ?
#
loop_
_entity_poly.entity_id
_entity_poly.type
_entity_poly.pdbx_seq_one_letter_code
_entity_poly.pdbx_strand_id
1 'polypeptide(L)' 'MMNSGEVFLPALSPESVGIPSSAILNFLERIDREQLCMHGFLLLRRGQIAAEGYWVDDESSRMVP' A
#
# COMPACT_ATOMS: atom_id res chain seq x y z
N MET A 1 0.16 -30.42 0.08
CA MET A 1 -0.71 -29.68 1.02
C MET A 1 -0.11 -28.30 1.21
N MET A 2 -0.55 -27.29 0.44
CA MET A 2 -0.29 -25.88 0.78
C MET A 2 -1.34 -25.48 1.82
N ASN A 3 -0.90 -24.90 2.94
CA ASN A 3 -1.79 -24.44 4.00
C ASN A 3 -2.63 -23.26 3.46
N SER A 4 -3.93 -23.47 3.37
CA SER A 4 -4.92 -22.47 2.96
C SER A 4 -5.06 -21.40 4.04
N GLY A 5 -4.35 -20.27 3.89
CA GLY A 5 -4.51 -19.12 4.79
C GLY A 5 -3.59 -17.94 4.53
N GLU A 6 -2.35 -18.16 4.11
CA GLU A 6 -1.38 -17.07 3.88
C GLU A 6 -1.00 -17.00 2.40
N VAL A 7 -1.65 -16.12 1.65
CA VAL A 7 -1.37 -15.98 0.21
C VAL A 7 -0.03 -15.26 -0.02
N PHE A 8 0.38 -14.38 0.90
CA PHE A 8 1.66 -13.64 0.85
C PHE A 8 2.18 -13.36 2.26
N LEU A 9 3.49 -13.45 2.46
CA LEU A 9 4.15 -13.13 3.74
C LEU A 9 4.55 -11.65 3.81
N PRO A 10 4.50 -10.97 4.97
CA PRO A 10 5.03 -9.62 5.08
C PRO A 10 6.55 -9.60 4.91
N ALA A 11 7.06 -8.64 4.14
CA ALA A 11 8.49 -8.35 4.11
C ALA A 11 8.91 -7.65 5.41
N LEU A 12 10.18 -7.81 5.81
CA LEU A 12 10.74 -7.09 6.96
C LEU A 12 10.79 -5.57 6.72
N SER A 13 11.07 -5.18 5.48
CA SER A 13 10.92 -3.80 5.00
C SER A 13 10.75 -3.79 3.48
N PRO A 14 10.30 -2.68 2.89
CA PRO A 14 10.36 -2.50 1.44
C PRO A 14 11.76 -2.76 0.87
N GLU A 15 12.80 -2.28 1.57
CA GLU A 15 14.19 -2.41 1.16
C GLU A 15 14.64 -3.87 1.12
N SER A 16 14.14 -4.72 2.03
CA SER A 16 14.49 -6.14 2.05
C SER A 16 14.03 -6.89 0.79
N VAL A 17 13.05 -6.34 0.06
CA VAL A 17 12.59 -6.86 -1.24
C VAL A 17 13.04 -5.99 -2.43
N GLY A 18 13.93 -5.02 -2.19
CA GLY A 18 14.53 -4.17 -3.22
C GLY A 18 13.68 -2.97 -3.63
N ILE A 19 12.74 -2.54 -2.79
CA ILE A 19 11.91 -1.36 -3.01
C ILE A 19 12.37 -0.27 -2.03
N PRO A 20 12.86 0.89 -2.50
CA PRO A 20 13.16 2.00 -1.60
C PRO A 20 11.86 2.52 -0.95
N SER A 21 11.85 2.79 0.35
CA SER A 21 10.67 3.40 1.02
C SER A 21 10.23 4.71 0.37
N SER A 22 11.16 5.50 -0.18
CA SER A 22 10.84 6.73 -0.93
C SER A 22 9.99 6.48 -2.18
N ALA A 23 10.11 5.32 -2.82
CA ALA A 23 9.28 4.97 -3.96
C ALA A 23 7.82 4.74 -3.56
N ILE A 24 7.58 4.21 -2.36
CA ILE A 24 6.23 4.04 -1.79
C ILE A 24 5.65 5.40 -1.41
N LEU A 25 6.44 6.29 -0.79
CA LEU A 25 5.99 7.65 -0.47
C LEU A 25 5.59 8.42 -1.73
N ASN A 26 6.43 8.40 -2.77
CA ASN A 26 6.12 9.05 -4.05
C ASN A 26 4.84 8.50 -4.70
N PHE A 27 4.57 7.20 -4.52
CA PHE A 27 3.33 6.57 -4.98
C PHE A 27 2.12 7.10 -4.21
N LEU A 28 2.20 7.17 -2.88
CA LEU A 28 1.14 7.72 -2.03
C LEU A 28 0.86 9.21 -2.34
N GLU A 29 1.89 10.03 -2.50
CA GLU A 29 1.76 11.44 -2.88
C GLU A 29 1.06 11.62 -4.24
N ARG A 30 1.35 10.73 -5.20
CA ARG A 30 0.71 10.78 -6.51
C ARG A 30 -0.78 10.41 -6.40
N ILE A 31 -1.11 9.41 -5.60
CA ILE A 31 -2.49 9.00 -5.36
C ILE A 31 -3.31 10.12 -4.74
N ASP A 32 -2.74 10.76 -3.72
CA ASP A 32 -3.36 11.88 -3.01
C ASP A 32 -3.64 13.05 -3.96
N ARG A 33 -2.66 13.37 -4.82
CA ARG A 33 -2.82 14.40 -5.86
C ARG A 33 -3.84 14.05 -6.94
N GLU A 34 -3.95 12.78 -7.32
CA GLU A 34 -4.90 12.34 -8.33
C GLU A 34 -6.33 12.17 -7.76
N GLN A 35 -6.52 12.34 -6.44
CA GLN A 35 -7.82 12.28 -5.76
C GLN A 35 -8.58 10.98 -6.08
N LEU A 36 -7.83 9.87 -6.21
CA LEU A 36 -8.40 8.57 -6.51
C LEU A 36 -9.23 8.11 -5.31
N CYS A 37 -10.50 7.77 -5.52
CA CYS A 37 -11.31 7.05 -4.52
C CYS A 37 -10.80 5.61 -4.40
N MET A 38 -9.74 5.43 -3.62
CA MET A 38 -9.24 4.13 -3.23
C MET A 38 -9.51 3.92 -1.75
N HIS A 39 -9.65 2.67 -1.32
CA HIS A 39 -9.83 2.30 0.09
C HIS A 39 -8.62 1.53 0.65
N GLY A 40 -7.62 1.32 -0.19
CA GLY A 40 -6.40 0.63 0.18
C GLY A 40 -5.58 0.19 -1.02
N PHE A 41 -4.37 -0.27 -0.75
CA PHE A 41 -3.48 -0.90 -1.72
C PHE A 41 -2.62 -1.97 -1.05
N LEU A 42 -2.12 -2.90 -1.88
CA LEU A 42 -1.18 -3.94 -1.49
C LEU A 42 -0.05 -3.98 -2.52
N LEU A 43 1.20 -3.78 -2.09
CA LEU A 43 2.38 -3.81 -2.93
C LEU A 43 3.15 -5.11 -2.71
N LEU A 44 3.21 -5.95 -3.74
CA LEU A 44 3.85 -7.27 -3.68
C LEU A 44 5.16 -7.31 -4.46
N ARG A 45 6.18 -7.95 -3.88
CA ARG A 45 7.44 -8.24 -4.56
C ARG A 45 8.00 -9.56 -4.06
N ARG A 46 8.34 -10.47 -4.98
CA ARG A 46 8.92 -11.80 -4.68
C ARG A 46 8.07 -12.62 -3.68
N GLY A 47 6.75 -12.60 -3.86
CA GLY A 47 5.81 -13.33 -2.99
C GLY A 47 5.67 -12.77 -1.58
N GLN A 48 6.19 -11.56 -1.33
CA GLN A 48 6.06 -10.87 -0.05
C GLN A 48 5.33 -9.53 -0.21
N ILE A 49 4.60 -9.14 0.83
CA ILE A 49 3.97 -7.82 0.97
C ILE A 49 5.07 -6.84 1.36
N ALA A 50 5.46 -5.99 0.41
CA ALA A 50 6.46 -4.96 0.61
C ALA A 50 5.90 -3.76 1.39
N ALA A 51 4.64 -3.41 1.11
CA ALA A 51 3.89 -2.37 1.80
C ALA A 51 2.39 -2.57 1.56
N GLU A 52 1.57 -2.14 2.50
CA GLU A 52 0.12 -2.07 2.36
C GLU A 52 -0.41 -0.85 3.13
N GLY A 53 -1.59 -0.38 2.72
CA GLY A 53 -2.29 0.69 3.41
C GLY A 53 -3.77 0.56 3.16
N TYR A 54 -4.58 0.83 4.18
CA TYR A 54 -6.04 0.77 4.14
C TYR A 54 -6.60 1.99 4.84
N TRP A 55 -7.59 2.63 4.22
CA TRP A 55 -8.24 3.79 4.79
C TRP A 55 -9.73 3.77 4.45
N VAL A 56 -10.52 4.28 5.38
CA VAL A 56 -11.94 4.52 5.18
C VAL A 56 -12.08 5.91 4.58
N ASP A 57 -12.92 6.05 3.56
CA ASP A 57 -13.27 7.37 3.04
C ASP A 57 -13.99 8.14 4.16
N ASP A 58 -13.29 9.10 4.76
CA ASP A 58 -13.91 10.10 5.62
C ASP A 58 -14.33 11.28 4.73
N GLU A 59 -15.60 11.28 4.31
CA GLU A 59 -16.21 12.33 3.49
C GLU A 59 -16.05 13.75 4.11
N SER A 60 -15.72 13.86 5.41
CA SER A 60 -15.50 15.14 6.10
C SER A 60 -14.22 15.88 5.67
N SER A 61 -13.21 15.16 5.16
CA SER A 61 -11.93 15.74 4.71
C SER A 61 -12.00 16.33 3.28
N ARG A 62 -12.99 15.94 2.47
CA ARG A 62 -13.16 16.40 1.08
C ARG A 62 -13.66 17.83 0.94
N MET A 63 -14.04 18.48 2.05
CA MET A 63 -14.44 19.88 2.11
C MET A 63 -13.33 20.73 2.73
N VAL A 64 -12.22 20.88 2.00
CA VAL A 64 -11.38 22.07 2.15
C VAL A 64 -11.82 23.09 1.09
N PRO A 65 -12.25 24.30 1.47
CA PRO A 65 -12.63 25.35 0.53
C PRO A 65 -11.46 25.83 -0.33
#